data_AF-A0A6G3PIW2-F1
#
_entry.id   AF-A0A6G3PIW2-F1
#
_cell.length_a   1.000
_cell.length_b   1.000
_cell.length_c   1.000
_cell.angle_alpha   90.00
_cell.angle_beta   90.00
_cell.angle_gamma   90.00
#
_symmetry.space_group_name_H-M   'P 1'
#
loop_
_entity.id
_entity.type
_entity.pdbx_description
1 polymer ?
#
loop_
_entity_poly.entity_id
_entity_poly.type
_entity_poly.pdbx_seq_one_letter_code
_entity_poly.pdbx_strand_id
1 'polypeptide(L)'
;MAEHDTSAPALFEIGDLPPTSPGRSFMDLEHPDYAYMFGFLQADGHLAQGTGRKGRLTVEINVRDIGVLHEFQRLTPYNSSITERVRSTNFSEEHHSAVWTLCDLNARATINGLGLPYGRKSKKITPPRMEFSRRDYLRGVIDADGSVGHTGQGLPFVSLTTASAAVGAYLCRYAKALTGAARQLRRNTRDGVFNVVYTKEAAVQLAGHLYYPDCLALDRKRTAAVSLASWRRPADMPVRDPGRRWKAWEDRVLLAHDDAAAAAGELGRSEASCSVRLWRLKTGKVRLPETAAPGL
;
A
#
# COMPACT_ATOMS: atom_id res chain seq x y z
N MET A 1 -29.51 -54.65 -45.66
CA MET A 1 -29.23 -55.15 -44.30
C MET A 1 -28.98 -53.93 -43.46
N ALA A 2 -30.06 -53.27 -43.01
CA ALA A 2 -30.71 -53.46 -41.71
C ALA A 2 -29.88 -52.77 -40.61
N GLU A 3 -30.37 -51.84 -39.81
CA GLU A 3 -31.66 -51.17 -39.66
C GLU A 3 -31.36 -49.97 -38.75
N HIS A 4 -32.01 -48.81 -38.98
CA HIS A 4 -32.00 -47.72 -38.01
C HIS A 4 -33.02 -48.09 -36.93
N ASP A 5 -32.56 -48.42 -35.71
CA ASP A 5 -33.46 -48.50 -34.57
C ASP A 5 -33.71 -47.10 -34.00
N THR A 6 -34.99 -46.79 -33.87
CA THR A 6 -35.58 -45.52 -33.49
C THR A 6 -36.51 -45.78 -32.32
N SER A 7 -35.95 -46.08 -31.14
CA SER A 7 -36.71 -46.13 -29.88
C SER A 7 -36.35 -44.92 -29.01
N ALA A 8 -37.23 -43.92 -29.01
CA ALA A 8 -37.20 -42.66 -28.25
C ALA A 8 -37.38 -42.85 -26.70
N PRO A 9 -37.47 -41.81 -25.82
CA PRO A 9 -37.28 -40.36 -25.96
C PRO A 9 -36.43 -39.67 -24.84
N ALA A 10 -36.29 -38.34 -24.99
CA ALA A 10 -35.50 -37.34 -24.24
C ALA A 10 -35.74 -37.19 -22.73
N LEU A 11 -34.75 -36.65 -22.00
CA LEU A 11 -34.92 -35.77 -20.81
C LEU A 11 -33.55 -35.15 -20.45
N PHE A 12 -33.49 -33.80 -20.41
CA PHE A 12 -32.57 -32.85 -19.74
C PHE A 12 -31.15 -33.34 -19.31
N GLU A 13 -30.07 -32.59 -19.56
CA GLU A 13 -29.68 -31.49 -18.67
C GLU A 13 -28.67 -30.51 -19.32
N ILE A 14 -29.04 -29.23 -19.27
CA ILE A 14 -28.26 -28.10 -18.75
C ILE A 14 -26.79 -27.99 -19.19
N GLY A 15 -26.59 -27.12 -20.19
CA GLY A 15 -25.62 -26.03 -20.08
C GLY A 15 -24.15 -26.43 -20.12
N ASP A 16 -23.60 -26.48 -21.33
CA ASP A 16 -22.18 -26.27 -21.56
C ASP A 16 -21.76 -24.93 -20.90
N LEU A 17 -21.16 -25.04 -19.72
CA LEU A 17 -20.32 -23.98 -19.16
C LEU A 17 -19.23 -23.68 -20.20
N PRO A 18 -18.94 -22.40 -20.50
CA PRO A 18 -17.87 -22.08 -21.42
C PRO A 18 -16.54 -22.65 -20.89
N PRO A 19 -15.65 -23.09 -21.78
CA PRO A 19 -14.41 -23.73 -21.39
C PRO A 19 -13.60 -22.80 -20.48
N THR A 20 -13.23 -23.32 -19.31
CA THR A 20 -12.25 -22.70 -18.43
C THR A 20 -10.99 -22.46 -19.23
N SER A 21 -10.57 -21.19 -19.32
CA SER A 21 -9.30 -20.83 -19.94
C SER A 21 -8.16 -21.67 -19.34
N PRO A 22 -7.16 -22.08 -20.13
CA PRO A 22 -6.09 -22.97 -19.67
C PRO A 22 -5.47 -22.42 -18.37
N GLY A 23 -5.38 -23.32 -17.39
CA GLY A 23 -5.43 -23.00 -15.95
C GLY A 23 -4.33 -22.07 -15.45
N ARG A 24 -4.74 -20.90 -14.96
CA ARG A 24 -3.90 -20.05 -14.12
C ARG A 24 -3.88 -20.63 -12.71
N SER A 25 -2.70 -20.78 -12.12
CA SER A 25 -2.58 -21.22 -10.73
C SER A 25 -3.24 -20.19 -9.80
N PHE A 26 -4.02 -20.68 -8.83
CA PHE A 26 -4.53 -19.83 -7.76
C PHE A 26 -3.40 -19.08 -7.07
N MET A 27 -3.56 -17.77 -6.87
CA MET A 27 -2.57 -16.89 -6.25
C MET A 27 -1.22 -16.82 -7.00
N ASP A 28 -1.25 -16.93 -8.33
CA ASP A 28 -0.13 -16.49 -9.17
C ASP A 28 0.03 -14.97 -9.08
N LEU A 29 1.02 -14.51 -8.31
CA LEU A 29 1.22 -13.10 -8.00
C LEU A 29 1.80 -12.28 -9.16
N GLU A 30 2.21 -12.89 -10.26
CA GLU A 30 2.52 -12.13 -11.49
C GLU A 30 1.25 -11.60 -12.16
N HIS A 31 0.11 -12.25 -11.92
CA HIS A 31 -1.20 -11.77 -12.37
C HIS A 31 -1.64 -10.54 -11.56
N PRO A 32 -2.03 -9.42 -12.20
CA PRO A 32 -2.45 -8.19 -11.54
C PRO A 32 -3.52 -8.38 -10.46
N ASP A 33 -4.58 -9.13 -10.76
CA ASP A 33 -5.70 -9.30 -9.83
C ASP A 33 -5.33 -10.12 -8.58
N TYR A 34 -4.49 -11.14 -8.72
CA TYR A 34 -4.00 -11.92 -7.58
C TYR A 34 -2.98 -11.14 -6.76
N ALA A 35 -2.10 -10.37 -7.39
CA ALA A 35 -1.19 -9.46 -6.69
C ALA A 35 -1.98 -8.43 -5.85
N TYR A 36 -3.01 -7.82 -6.46
CA TYR A 36 -3.93 -6.92 -5.76
C TYR A 36 -4.64 -7.61 -4.61
N MET A 37 -5.27 -8.76 -4.86
CA MET A 37 -5.97 -9.54 -3.82
C MET A 37 -5.02 -9.86 -2.67
N PHE A 38 -3.81 -10.34 -2.95
CA PHE A 38 -2.84 -10.67 -1.92
C PHE A 38 -2.40 -9.45 -1.10
N GLY A 39 -2.16 -8.30 -1.74
CA GLY A 39 -1.88 -7.05 -1.05
C GLY A 39 -3.00 -6.64 -0.10
N PHE A 40 -4.25 -6.76 -0.55
CA PHE A 40 -5.44 -6.49 0.26
C PHE A 40 -5.55 -7.46 1.44
N LEU A 41 -5.35 -8.76 1.21
CA LEU A 41 -5.36 -9.79 2.24
C LEU A 41 -4.28 -9.58 3.30
N GLN A 42 -3.09 -9.09 2.93
CA GLN A 42 -2.03 -8.78 3.88
C GLN A 42 -2.40 -7.64 4.85
N ALA A 43 -3.19 -6.67 4.41
CA ALA A 43 -3.66 -5.57 5.24
C ALA A 43 -4.92 -5.97 6.03
N ASP A 44 -6.03 -6.25 5.36
CA ASP A 44 -7.34 -6.46 6.00
C ASP A 44 -7.70 -7.93 6.23
N GLY A 45 -7.10 -8.87 5.50
CA GLY A 45 -7.43 -10.30 5.58
C GLY A 45 -6.94 -10.99 6.86
N HIS A 46 -7.79 -11.69 7.59
CA HIS A 46 -7.41 -12.45 8.78
C HIS A 46 -7.32 -13.95 8.46
N LEU A 47 -6.12 -14.51 8.55
CA LEU A 47 -5.89 -15.94 8.38
C LEU A 47 -5.82 -16.64 9.75
N ALA A 48 -6.76 -17.56 9.98
CA ALA A 48 -6.85 -18.36 11.19
C ALA A 48 -6.59 -19.84 10.89
N GLN A 49 -5.78 -20.50 11.71
CA GLN A 49 -5.43 -21.90 11.55
C GLN A 49 -6.60 -22.84 11.92
N GLY A 50 -7.38 -22.45 12.94
CA GLY A 50 -8.47 -23.26 13.49
C GLY A 50 -8.01 -24.56 14.15
N THR A 51 -8.92 -25.23 14.85
CA THR A 51 -8.69 -26.57 15.41
C THR A 51 -8.97 -27.65 14.35
N GLY A 52 -8.20 -28.73 14.34
CA GLY A 52 -8.45 -29.87 13.46
C GLY A 52 -8.54 -29.52 11.97
N ARG A 53 -7.68 -28.61 11.48
CA ARG A 53 -7.65 -28.09 10.09
C ARG A 53 -8.85 -27.23 9.68
N LYS A 54 -9.79 -26.91 10.59
CA LYS A 54 -10.99 -26.08 10.37
C LYS A 54 -10.70 -24.57 10.42
N GLY A 55 -9.60 -24.14 9.82
CA GLY A 55 -9.22 -22.74 9.72
C GLY A 55 -10.03 -21.98 8.68
N ARG A 56 -9.85 -20.66 8.64
CA ARG A 56 -10.50 -19.78 7.67
C ARG A 56 -9.63 -18.57 7.35
N LEU A 57 -9.78 -18.05 6.14
CA LEU A 57 -9.38 -16.71 5.75
C LEU A 57 -10.63 -15.85 5.69
N THR A 58 -10.61 -14.68 6.31
CA THR A 58 -11.75 -13.75 6.29
C THR A 58 -11.29 -12.34 5.93
N VAL A 59 -12.06 -11.65 5.11
CA VAL A 59 -11.92 -10.20 4.87
C VAL A 59 -13.23 -9.56 5.29
N GLU A 60 -13.17 -8.59 6.19
CA GLU A 60 -14.34 -7.79 6.59
C GLU A 60 -14.12 -6.34 6.20
N ILE A 61 -15.05 -5.76 5.45
CA ILE A 61 -15.01 -4.37 5.00
C ILE A 61 -16.39 -3.73 5.11
N ASN A 62 -16.47 -2.40 4.94
CA ASN A 62 -17.74 -1.71 4.85
C ASN A 62 -18.53 -2.16 3.61
N VAL A 63 -19.85 -2.29 3.74
CA VAL A 63 -20.72 -2.77 2.64
C VAL A 63 -20.60 -1.94 1.35
N ARG A 64 -20.28 -0.64 1.45
CA ARG A 64 -20.09 0.22 0.27
C ARG A 64 -18.98 -0.27 -0.67
N ASP A 65 -18.04 -1.05 -0.12
CA ASP A 65 -16.86 -1.56 -0.80
C ASP A 65 -17.06 -3.06 -1.19
N ILE A 66 -18.26 -3.64 -1.02
CA ILE A 66 -18.56 -5.08 -1.20
C ILE A 66 -18.20 -5.62 -2.59
N GLY A 67 -18.21 -4.79 -3.63
CA GLY A 67 -17.84 -5.21 -5.00
C GLY A 67 -16.48 -5.90 -5.08
N VAL A 68 -15.50 -5.46 -4.27
CA VAL A 68 -14.17 -6.11 -4.23
C VAL A 68 -14.22 -7.55 -3.69
N LEU A 69 -15.16 -7.84 -2.78
CA LEU A 69 -15.33 -9.19 -2.23
C LEU A 69 -15.92 -10.14 -3.27
N HIS A 70 -16.83 -9.66 -4.12
CA HIS A 70 -17.34 -10.44 -5.25
C HIS A 70 -16.23 -10.75 -6.25
N GLU A 71 -15.32 -9.80 -6.52
CA GLU A 71 -14.14 -10.09 -7.34
C GLU A 71 -13.20 -11.10 -6.68
N PHE A 72 -12.99 -11.03 -5.35
CA PHE A 72 -12.23 -12.05 -4.62
C PHE A 72 -12.88 -13.44 -4.71
N GLN A 73 -14.20 -13.51 -4.61
CA GLN A 73 -14.95 -14.75 -4.78
C GLN A 73 -14.79 -15.29 -6.20
N ARG A 74 -14.92 -14.44 -7.23
CA ARG A 74 -14.73 -14.82 -8.65
C ARG A 74 -13.32 -15.32 -8.95
N LEU A 75 -12.29 -14.70 -8.36
CA LEU A 75 -10.89 -15.11 -8.50
C LEU A 75 -10.54 -16.37 -7.73
N THR A 76 -11.39 -16.80 -6.78
CA THR A 76 -11.10 -17.95 -5.91
C THR A 76 -11.75 -19.20 -6.48
N PRO A 77 -10.99 -20.19 -6.97
CA PRO A 77 -11.54 -21.43 -7.54
C PRO A 77 -12.08 -22.41 -6.47
N TYR A 78 -12.18 -21.96 -5.23
CA TYR A 78 -12.63 -22.74 -4.08
C TYR A 78 -13.93 -22.13 -3.54
N ASN A 79 -14.74 -22.97 -2.91
CA ASN A 79 -15.94 -22.51 -2.24
C ASN A 79 -15.60 -21.43 -1.19
N SER A 80 -16.19 -20.26 -1.39
CA SER A 80 -16.12 -19.14 -0.47
C SER A 80 -17.48 -18.46 -0.42
N SER A 81 -17.76 -17.78 0.70
CA SER A 81 -19.04 -17.12 0.94
C SER A 81 -18.85 -15.63 1.21
N ILE A 82 -19.88 -14.84 0.91
CA ILE A 82 -19.99 -13.44 1.30
C ILE A 82 -21.25 -13.31 2.15
N THR A 83 -21.12 -12.70 3.32
CA THR A 83 -22.24 -12.46 4.23
C THR A 83 -22.20 -11.02 4.72
N GLU A 84 -23.35 -10.39 4.85
CA GLU A 84 -23.49 -9.04 5.42
C GLU A 84 -23.84 -9.10 6.91
N ARG A 85 -23.46 -8.07 7.66
CA ARG A 85 -23.82 -7.92 9.07
C ARG A 85 -23.98 -6.44 9.42
N VAL A 86 -24.99 -6.15 10.22
CA VAL A 86 -25.23 -4.85 10.84
C VAL A 86 -25.01 -4.98 12.34
N ARG A 87 -24.22 -4.07 12.92
CA ARG A 87 -24.00 -4.02 14.37
C ARG A 87 -23.84 -2.60 14.86
N SER A 88 -24.22 -2.34 16.10
CA SER A 88 -23.78 -1.14 16.80
C SER A 88 -22.31 -1.29 17.21
N THR A 89 -21.54 -0.22 17.02
CA THR A 89 -20.15 -0.10 17.46
C THR A 89 -20.01 1.14 18.32
N ASN A 90 -18.92 1.27 19.08
CA ASN A 90 -18.64 2.47 19.89
C ASN A 90 -18.56 3.78 19.06
N PHE A 91 -18.59 3.70 17.73
CA PHE A 91 -18.45 4.82 16.80
C PHE A 91 -19.69 5.05 15.92
N SER A 92 -20.65 4.12 15.90
CA SER A 92 -21.83 4.18 15.04
C SER A 92 -22.89 3.19 15.53
N GLU A 93 -24.14 3.65 15.62
CA GLU A 93 -25.29 2.83 16.01
C GLU A 93 -25.59 1.73 14.99
N GLU A 94 -25.21 1.92 13.72
CA GLU A 94 -25.48 1.00 12.60
C GLU A 94 -24.26 0.86 11.66
N HIS A 95 -23.24 0.12 12.10
CA HIS A 95 -22.13 -0.25 11.24
C HIS A 95 -22.49 -1.44 10.35
N HIS A 96 -22.73 -1.18 9.06
CA HIS A 96 -22.98 -2.21 8.04
C HIS A 96 -21.68 -2.66 7.35
N SER A 97 -21.37 -3.95 7.46
CA SER A 97 -20.16 -4.58 6.91
C SER A 97 -20.48 -5.85 6.13
N ALA A 98 -19.64 -6.15 5.15
CA ALA A 98 -19.64 -7.42 4.42
C ALA A 98 -18.39 -8.23 4.76
N VAL A 99 -18.53 -9.56 4.84
CA VAL A 99 -17.48 -10.50 5.21
C VAL A 99 -17.36 -11.55 4.11
N TRP A 100 -16.19 -11.64 3.48
CA TRP A 100 -15.83 -12.77 2.62
C TRP A 100 -15.09 -13.83 3.44
N THR A 101 -15.45 -15.11 3.29
CA THR A 101 -14.86 -16.23 4.04
C THR A 101 -14.43 -17.36 3.10
N LEU A 102 -13.21 -17.84 3.29
CA LEU A 102 -12.62 -19.00 2.59
C LEU A 102 -12.07 -20.02 3.60
N CYS A 103 -12.64 -21.23 3.60
CA CYS A 103 -12.28 -22.29 4.55
C CYS A 103 -11.36 -23.38 3.97
N ASP A 104 -11.19 -23.42 2.64
CA ASP A 104 -10.41 -24.44 1.96
C ASP A 104 -8.97 -24.52 2.51
N LEU A 105 -8.50 -25.74 2.80
CA LEU A 105 -7.20 -25.94 3.44
C LEU A 105 -6.05 -25.65 2.47
N ASN A 106 -6.15 -26.08 1.22
CA ASN A 106 -5.10 -25.91 0.22
C ASN A 106 -4.96 -24.44 -0.12
N ALA A 107 -6.08 -23.74 -0.34
CA ALA A 107 -6.09 -22.31 -0.60
C ALA A 107 -5.42 -21.51 0.54
N ARG A 108 -5.75 -21.85 1.80
CA ARG A 108 -5.14 -21.23 2.99
C ARG A 108 -3.66 -21.54 3.12
N ALA A 109 -3.23 -22.76 2.80
CA ALA A 109 -1.83 -23.15 2.81
C ALA A 109 -1.03 -22.38 1.75
N THR A 110 -1.57 -22.23 0.53
CA THR A 110 -0.96 -21.42 -0.54
C THR A 110 -0.76 -19.97 -0.09
N ILE A 111 -1.82 -19.33 0.43
CA ILE A 111 -1.76 -17.93 0.90
C ILE A 111 -0.78 -17.78 2.07
N ASN A 112 -0.71 -18.76 2.98
CA ASN A 112 0.28 -18.75 4.05
C ASN A 112 1.71 -18.86 3.52
N GLY A 113 1.96 -19.76 2.57
CA GLY A 113 3.27 -19.93 1.92
C GLY A 113 3.76 -18.68 1.20
N LEU A 114 2.84 -17.87 0.66
CA LEU A 114 3.15 -16.57 0.04
C LEU A 114 3.53 -15.47 1.03
N GLY A 115 3.30 -15.68 2.33
CA GLY A 115 3.74 -14.78 3.40
C GLY A 115 2.64 -14.10 4.21
N LEU A 116 1.38 -14.58 4.15
CA LEU A 116 0.34 -14.17 5.10
C LEU A 116 0.36 -15.08 6.34
N PRO A 117 0.85 -14.63 7.50
CA PRO A 117 0.94 -15.49 8.68
C PRO A 117 -0.43 -15.76 9.32
N TYR A 118 -0.56 -16.89 10.00
CA TYR A 118 -1.69 -17.13 10.90
C TYR A 118 -1.66 -16.17 12.09
N GLY A 119 -2.83 -15.62 12.46
CA GLY A 119 -3.00 -14.76 13.63
C GLY A 119 -2.54 -13.31 13.42
N ARG A 120 -1.90 -12.71 14.43
CA ARG A 120 -1.50 -11.29 14.40
C ARG A 120 -0.43 -11.04 13.34
N LYS A 121 -0.78 -10.24 12.33
CA LYS A 121 0.01 -10.04 11.11
C LYS A 121 0.61 -8.64 10.93
N SER A 122 0.02 -7.60 11.55
CA SER A 122 0.29 -6.19 11.22
C SER A 122 1.76 -5.75 11.26
N LYS A 123 2.57 -6.30 12.17
CA LYS A 123 4.02 -6.01 12.26
C LYS A 123 4.90 -7.00 11.48
N LYS A 124 4.35 -8.14 11.05
CA LYS A 124 5.09 -9.30 10.53
C LYS A 124 5.03 -9.44 9.01
N ILE A 125 3.96 -8.93 8.38
CA ILE A 125 3.81 -9.00 6.92
C ILE A 125 4.97 -8.30 6.21
N THR A 126 5.43 -8.91 5.14
CA THR A 126 6.41 -8.35 4.20
C THR A 126 5.86 -8.49 2.79
N PRO A 127 6.29 -7.65 1.83
CA PRO A 127 6.03 -7.94 0.42
C PRO A 127 6.44 -9.38 0.04
N PRO A 128 5.81 -9.97 -0.99
CA PRO A 128 6.20 -11.29 -1.50
C PRO A 128 7.69 -11.34 -1.82
N ARG A 129 8.29 -12.53 -1.64
CA ARG A 129 9.72 -12.77 -1.91
C ARG A 129 10.00 -13.33 -3.31
N MET A 130 8.95 -13.68 -4.04
CA MET A 130 8.98 -14.12 -5.43
C MET A 130 8.77 -12.93 -6.38
N GLU A 131 8.74 -13.17 -7.69
CA GLU A 131 8.26 -12.16 -8.63
C GLU A 131 6.74 -11.97 -8.49
N PHE A 132 6.30 -10.72 -8.65
CA PHE A 132 4.90 -10.34 -8.56
C PHE A 132 4.64 -9.01 -9.25
N SER A 133 3.38 -8.74 -9.58
CA SER A 133 2.99 -7.42 -10.06
C SER A 133 3.06 -6.39 -8.93
N ARG A 134 4.17 -5.65 -8.91
CA ARG A 134 4.53 -4.70 -7.83
C ARG A 134 3.51 -3.57 -7.65
N ARG A 135 2.98 -3.03 -8.75
CA ARG A 135 2.00 -1.94 -8.73
C ARG A 135 0.66 -2.39 -8.16
N ASP A 136 0.22 -3.59 -8.56
CA ASP A 136 -1.09 -4.12 -8.21
C ASP A 136 -1.10 -4.60 -6.75
N TYR A 137 0.00 -5.22 -6.30
CA TYR A 137 0.23 -5.48 -4.87
C TYR A 137 0.13 -4.22 -4.02
N LEU A 138 0.85 -3.15 -4.39
CA LEU A 138 0.80 -1.89 -3.66
C LEU A 138 -0.58 -1.24 -3.69
N ARG A 139 -1.30 -1.34 -4.81
CA ARG A 139 -2.69 -0.88 -4.89
C ARG A 139 -3.57 -1.65 -3.91
N GLY A 140 -3.46 -2.98 -3.85
CA GLY A 140 -4.21 -3.80 -2.89
C GLY A 140 -3.94 -3.41 -1.43
N VAL A 141 -2.68 -3.18 -1.07
CA VAL A 141 -2.29 -2.70 0.27
C VAL A 141 -2.88 -1.31 0.56
N ILE A 142 -2.81 -0.38 -0.41
CA ILE A 142 -3.34 0.98 -0.26
C ILE A 142 -4.87 0.97 -0.21
N ASP A 143 -5.54 0.06 -0.91
CA ASP A 143 -6.99 -0.04 -0.92
C ASP A 143 -7.56 -0.56 0.40
N ALA A 144 -6.82 -1.44 1.09
CA ALA A 144 -7.14 -1.86 2.44
C ALA A 144 -6.77 -0.80 3.51
N ASP A 145 -5.47 -0.49 3.66
CA ASP A 145 -4.94 0.28 4.81
C ASP A 145 -4.54 1.74 4.47
N GLY A 146 -4.75 2.16 3.22
CA GLY A 146 -4.34 3.48 2.72
C GLY A 146 -5.50 4.43 2.42
N SER A 147 -5.18 5.58 1.83
CA SER A 147 -6.14 6.60 1.41
C SER A 147 -5.63 7.36 0.19
N VAL A 148 -6.58 7.77 -0.65
CA VAL A 148 -6.36 8.56 -1.87
C VAL A 148 -7.41 9.64 -1.90
N GLY A 149 -7.03 10.88 -2.19
CA GLY A 149 -7.98 11.98 -2.28
C GLY A 149 -7.33 13.34 -2.18
N HIS A 150 -8.09 14.32 -1.68
CA HIS A 150 -7.62 15.68 -1.43
C HIS A 150 -7.53 15.96 0.07
N THR A 151 -6.51 16.71 0.48
CA THR A 151 -6.43 17.25 1.85
C THR A 151 -7.52 18.31 2.05
N GLY A 152 -7.75 18.76 3.28
CA GLY A 152 -8.65 19.89 3.55
C GLY A 152 -8.26 21.20 2.87
N GLN A 153 -7.04 21.31 2.33
CA GLN A 153 -6.55 22.44 1.52
C GLN A 153 -6.68 22.20 0.01
N GLY A 154 -7.37 21.12 -0.41
CA GLY A 154 -7.51 20.77 -1.83
C GLY A 154 -6.23 20.23 -2.48
N LEU A 155 -5.23 19.78 -1.70
CA LEU A 155 -4.00 19.20 -2.26
C LEU A 155 -4.18 17.70 -2.47
N PRO A 156 -3.80 17.13 -3.62
CA PRO A 156 -3.89 15.70 -3.85
C PRO A 156 -2.96 14.97 -2.89
N PHE A 157 -3.39 13.81 -2.39
CA PHE A 157 -2.59 12.94 -1.55
C PHE A 157 -2.83 11.46 -1.79
N VAL A 158 -1.78 10.66 -1.54
CA VAL A 158 -1.83 9.21 -1.40
C VAL A 158 -1.12 8.87 -0.10
N SER A 159 -1.76 8.10 0.78
CA SER A 159 -1.17 7.71 2.05
C SER A 159 -1.36 6.24 2.36
N LEU A 160 -0.44 5.71 3.18
CA LEU A 160 -0.51 4.39 3.78
C LEU A 160 -0.22 4.49 5.27
N THR A 161 -1.09 3.89 6.08
CA THR A 161 -0.88 3.68 7.51
C THR A 161 -0.55 2.21 7.72
N THR A 162 0.64 1.89 8.24
CA THR A 162 1.03 0.48 8.44
C THR A 162 1.91 0.30 9.67
N ALA A 163 1.75 -0.84 10.36
CA ALA A 163 2.66 -1.24 11.44
C ALA A 163 3.90 -1.98 10.91
N SER A 164 3.89 -2.44 9.66
CA SER A 164 4.98 -3.17 9.03
C SER A 164 6.02 -2.22 8.45
N ALA A 165 7.24 -2.29 8.98
CA ALA A 165 8.37 -1.53 8.45
C ALA A 165 8.73 -1.96 7.02
N ALA A 166 8.59 -3.26 6.71
CA ALA A 166 8.92 -3.80 5.39
C ALA A 166 7.98 -3.27 4.31
N VAL A 167 6.67 -3.28 4.57
CA VAL A 167 5.66 -2.73 3.65
C VAL A 167 5.84 -1.22 3.47
N GLY A 168 6.02 -0.48 4.57
CA GLY A 168 6.27 0.96 4.51
C GLY A 168 7.55 1.32 3.75
N ALA A 169 8.64 0.60 3.98
CA ALA A 169 9.90 0.81 3.26
C ALA A 169 9.79 0.46 1.77
N TYR A 170 9.03 -0.59 1.45
CA TYR A 170 8.77 -0.99 0.07
C TYR A 170 8.01 0.09 -0.70
N LEU A 171 6.93 0.64 -0.14
CA LEU A 171 6.22 1.78 -0.72
C LEU A 171 7.16 2.98 -0.92
N CYS A 172 7.99 3.32 0.08
CA CYS A 172 8.96 4.41 -0.03
C CYS A 172 9.95 4.21 -1.17
N ARG A 173 10.50 3.01 -1.33
CA ARG A 173 11.43 2.69 -2.43
C ARG A 173 10.73 2.78 -3.79
N TYR A 174 9.54 2.19 -3.88
CA TYR A 174 8.76 2.15 -5.11
C TYR A 174 8.35 3.54 -5.57
N ALA A 175 7.75 4.34 -4.69
CA ALA A 175 7.32 5.69 -5.01
C ALA A 175 8.50 6.63 -5.29
N LYS A 176 9.67 6.44 -4.65
CA LYS A 176 10.88 7.19 -4.99
C LYS A 176 11.34 6.88 -6.42
N ALA A 177 11.33 5.61 -6.83
CA ALA A 177 11.70 5.23 -8.20
C ALA A 177 10.75 5.83 -9.24
N LEU A 178 9.46 5.88 -8.92
CA LEU A 178 8.42 6.42 -9.82
C LEU A 178 8.40 7.95 -9.88
N THR A 179 8.48 8.62 -8.73
CA THR A 179 8.18 10.06 -8.60
C THR A 179 9.39 10.92 -8.26
N GLY A 180 10.54 10.30 -7.98
CA GLY A 180 11.71 10.97 -7.40
C GLY A 180 11.54 11.39 -5.94
N ALA A 181 10.32 11.42 -5.40
CA ALA A 181 10.04 11.91 -4.05
C ALA A 181 10.48 10.89 -2.98
N ALA A 182 11.50 11.24 -2.21
CA ALA A 182 11.92 10.44 -1.07
C ALA A 182 11.05 10.72 0.17
N ARG A 183 10.77 9.66 0.93
CA ARG A 183 10.14 9.73 2.26
C ARG A 183 11.00 8.98 3.28
N GLN A 184 11.11 9.56 4.47
CA GLN A 184 11.74 8.90 5.60
C GLN A 184 10.65 8.15 6.38
N LEU A 185 10.90 6.87 6.63
CA LEU A 185 9.98 6.03 7.39
C LEU A 185 10.20 6.27 8.88
N ARG A 186 9.25 6.92 9.55
CA ARG A 186 9.28 7.17 11.00
C ARG A 186 7.96 6.76 11.64
N ARG A 187 8.04 6.12 12.81
CA ARG A 187 6.85 5.79 13.60
C ARG A 187 6.24 7.08 14.17
N ASN A 188 4.92 7.18 14.11
CA ASN A 188 4.18 8.20 14.83
C ASN A 188 4.33 7.97 16.36
N THR A 189 4.15 9.03 17.14
CA THR A 189 4.27 8.96 18.60
C THR A 189 3.02 8.38 19.27
N ARG A 190 1.86 8.52 18.63
CA ARG A 190 0.55 8.14 19.19
C ARG A 190 0.37 6.61 19.27
N ASP A 191 0.55 5.93 18.14
CA ASP A 191 0.20 4.51 17.99
C ASP A 191 1.44 3.66 17.65
N GLY A 192 2.59 4.30 17.43
CA GLY A 192 3.82 3.62 17.04
C GLY A 192 3.78 3.01 15.63
N VAL A 193 2.90 3.49 14.74
CA VAL A 193 2.76 3.02 13.35
C VAL A 193 3.40 3.98 12.35
N PHE A 194 3.61 3.54 11.11
CA PHE A 194 4.16 4.36 10.05
C PHE A 194 3.04 5.02 9.25
N ASN A 195 3.13 6.35 9.10
CA ASN A 195 2.25 7.13 8.23
C ASN A 195 3.08 7.64 7.05
N VAL A 196 2.96 6.99 5.89
CA VAL A 196 3.64 7.41 4.66
C VAL A 196 2.66 8.23 3.84
N VAL A 197 3.02 9.47 3.48
CA VAL A 197 2.14 10.38 2.72
C VAL A 197 2.89 11.01 1.55
N TYR A 198 2.31 10.91 0.36
CA TYR A 198 2.68 11.65 -0.83
C TYR A 198 1.64 12.72 -1.09
N THR A 199 2.07 13.88 -1.57
CA THR A 199 1.19 15.01 -1.86
C THR A 199 1.57 15.66 -3.18
N LYS A 200 0.68 16.49 -3.73
CA LYS A 200 0.92 17.29 -4.95
C LYS A 200 1.29 16.39 -6.14
N GLU A 201 2.31 16.76 -6.93
CA GLU A 201 2.72 16.04 -8.13
C GLU A 201 3.05 14.58 -7.85
N ALA A 202 3.73 14.30 -6.74
CA ALA A 202 4.07 12.94 -6.35
C ALA A 202 2.82 12.09 -6.07
N ALA A 203 1.77 12.69 -5.50
CA ALA A 203 0.50 11.99 -5.31
C ALA A 203 -0.22 11.75 -6.64
N VAL A 204 -0.24 12.74 -7.54
CA VAL A 204 -0.86 12.60 -8.88
C VAL A 204 -0.17 11.50 -9.67
N GLN A 205 1.16 11.51 -9.74
CA GLN A 205 1.95 10.49 -10.45
C GLN A 205 1.77 9.10 -9.83
N LEU A 206 1.83 8.99 -8.50
CA LEU A 206 1.65 7.71 -7.81
C LEU A 206 0.24 7.16 -8.00
N ALA A 207 -0.79 7.99 -7.85
CA ALA A 207 -2.18 7.59 -8.05
C ALA A 207 -2.45 7.16 -9.50
N GLY A 208 -1.99 7.94 -10.49
CA GLY A 208 -2.14 7.60 -11.90
C GLY A 208 -1.46 6.28 -12.29
N HIS A 209 -0.31 5.96 -11.66
CA HIS A 209 0.38 4.69 -11.90
C HIS A 209 -0.30 3.49 -11.24
N LEU A 210 -0.83 3.66 -10.03
CA LEU A 210 -1.47 2.58 -9.28
C LEU A 210 -2.87 2.28 -9.82
N TYR A 211 -3.66 3.31 -10.12
CA TYR A 211 -5.07 3.21 -10.54
C TYR A 211 -5.21 3.46 -12.04
N TYR A 212 -4.63 2.57 -12.85
CA TYR A 212 -4.77 2.61 -14.30
C TYR A 212 -6.18 2.13 -14.74
N PRO A 213 -6.61 2.40 -15.99
CA PRO A 213 -7.92 1.96 -16.49
C PRO A 213 -8.17 0.46 -16.30
N ASP A 214 -9.41 0.10 -15.96
CA ASP A 214 -9.88 -1.29 -15.79
C ASP A 214 -9.16 -2.12 -14.72
N CYS A 215 -8.38 -1.48 -13.85
CA CYS A 215 -7.74 -2.17 -12.75
C CYS A 215 -8.75 -2.54 -11.64
N LEU A 216 -8.58 -3.74 -11.06
CA LEU A 216 -9.29 -4.13 -9.86
C LEU A 216 -8.90 -3.19 -8.70
N ALA A 217 -9.88 -2.47 -8.15
CA ALA A 217 -9.68 -1.47 -7.10
C ALA A 217 -10.99 -1.21 -6.35
N LEU A 218 -10.92 -0.60 -5.17
CA LEU A 218 -12.10 0.01 -4.55
C LEU A 218 -12.59 1.19 -5.40
N ASP A 219 -13.85 1.15 -5.83
CA ASP A 219 -14.43 2.14 -6.75
C ASP A 219 -14.23 3.58 -6.27
N ARG A 220 -14.49 3.85 -4.99
CA ARG A 220 -14.29 5.20 -4.42
C ARG A 220 -12.84 5.68 -4.49
N LYS A 221 -11.86 4.79 -4.34
CA LYS A 221 -10.42 5.14 -4.40
C LYS A 221 -9.97 5.30 -5.85
N ARG A 222 -10.49 4.48 -6.76
CA ARG A 222 -10.30 4.67 -8.21
C ARG A 222 -10.87 6.01 -8.67
N THR A 223 -12.10 6.35 -8.29
CA THR A 223 -12.71 7.66 -8.57
C THR A 223 -11.90 8.81 -7.99
N ALA A 224 -11.43 8.69 -6.75
CA ALA A 224 -10.55 9.69 -6.16
C ALA A 224 -9.25 9.84 -6.95
N ALA A 225 -8.60 8.75 -7.35
CA ALA A 225 -7.39 8.77 -8.15
C ALA A 225 -7.60 9.45 -9.52
N VAL A 226 -8.70 9.14 -10.21
CA VAL A 226 -9.09 9.81 -11.47
C VAL A 226 -9.24 11.31 -11.26
N SER A 227 -9.85 11.74 -10.15
CA SER A 227 -10.01 13.17 -9.84
C SER A 227 -8.68 13.89 -9.61
N LEU A 228 -7.62 13.19 -9.17
CA LEU A 228 -6.30 13.80 -8.97
C LEU A 228 -5.61 14.13 -10.30
N ALA A 229 -5.94 13.43 -11.39
CA ALA A 229 -5.27 13.60 -12.68
C ALA A 229 -5.44 15.01 -13.29
N SER A 230 -6.51 15.72 -12.92
CA SER A 230 -6.76 17.09 -13.35
C SER A 230 -6.00 18.12 -12.52
N TRP A 231 -5.47 17.76 -11.34
CA TRP A 231 -4.77 18.69 -10.49
C TRP A 231 -3.52 19.23 -11.18
N ARG A 232 -3.32 20.54 -11.10
CA ARG A 232 -2.12 21.24 -11.55
C ARG A 232 -1.65 22.14 -10.42
N ARG A 233 -0.33 22.27 -10.29
CA ARG A 233 0.26 23.21 -9.35
C ARG A 233 -0.16 24.64 -9.71
N PRO A 234 -0.77 25.38 -8.78
CA PRO A 234 -0.98 26.82 -8.95
C PRO A 234 0.35 27.55 -9.17
N ALA A 235 0.38 28.54 -10.08
CA ALA A 235 1.62 29.22 -10.48
C ALA A 235 2.34 29.92 -9.31
N ASP A 236 1.58 30.35 -8.30
CA ASP A 236 2.04 30.99 -7.07
C ASP A 236 2.52 29.99 -6.00
N MET A 237 2.30 28.69 -6.20
CA MET A 237 2.66 27.67 -5.21
C MET A 237 4.15 27.27 -5.33
N PRO A 238 5.01 27.62 -4.37
CA PRO A 238 6.44 27.37 -4.48
C PRO A 238 6.77 25.88 -4.55
N VAL A 239 7.66 25.52 -5.47
CA VAL A 239 8.30 24.21 -5.51
C VAL A 239 9.39 24.20 -4.45
N ARG A 240 9.30 23.27 -3.51
CA ARG A 240 10.36 23.09 -2.52
C ARG A 240 11.41 22.18 -3.12
N ASP A 241 12.59 22.72 -3.38
CA ASP A 241 13.71 21.90 -3.78
C ASP A 241 14.00 20.82 -2.72
N PRO A 242 14.37 19.59 -3.15
CA PRO A 242 14.79 18.56 -2.22
C PRO A 242 15.92 19.12 -1.36
N GLY A 243 15.66 19.25 -0.05
CA GLY A 243 16.52 20.01 0.84
C GLY A 243 17.97 19.53 0.78
N ARG A 244 18.88 20.46 0.47
CA ARG A 244 20.34 20.22 0.44
C ARG A 244 20.80 19.69 1.79
N ARG A 245 21.25 18.42 1.82
CA ARG A 245 21.78 17.79 3.03
C ARG A 245 23.04 18.52 3.50
N TRP A 246 23.20 18.66 4.81
CA TRP A 246 24.42 19.16 5.42
C TRP A 246 25.55 18.15 5.22
N LYS A 247 26.67 18.59 4.67
CA LYS A 247 27.92 17.84 4.52
C LYS A 247 28.84 18.15 5.70
N ALA A 248 29.72 17.22 6.04
CA ALA A 248 30.64 17.37 7.18
C ALA A 248 31.54 18.62 7.08
N TRP A 249 31.90 19.06 5.86
CA TRP A 249 32.67 20.30 5.68
C TRP A 249 31.82 21.55 5.92
N GLU A 250 30.52 21.53 5.62
CA GLU A 250 29.63 22.66 5.93
C GLU A 250 29.43 22.80 7.44
N ASP A 251 29.41 21.68 8.18
CA ASP A 251 29.41 21.68 9.64
C ASP A 251 30.70 22.26 10.21
N ARG A 252 31.86 21.99 9.58
CA ARG A 252 33.14 22.60 9.95
C ARG A 252 33.13 24.11 9.75
N VAL A 253 32.63 24.59 8.60
CA VAL A 253 32.50 26.03 8.32
C VAL A 253 31.59 26.71 9.36
N LEU A 254 30.44 26.11 9.69
CA LEU A 254 29.55 26.64 10.72
C LEU A 254 30.23 26.76 12.09
N LEU A 255 30.97 25.73 12.50
CA LEU A 255 31.67 25.71 13.78
C LEU A 255 32.87 26.68 13.80
N ALA A 256 33.52 26.89 12.65
CA ALA A 256 34.65 27.80 12.51
C ALA A 256 34.21 29.27 12.59
N HIS A 257 33.09 29.62 11.94
CA HIS A 257 32.53 30.97 12.03
C HIS A 257 31.89 31.25 13.39
N ASP A 258 31.29 30.24 14.00
CA ASP A 258 30.44 30.34 15.19
C ASP A 258 29.27 31.35 15.08
N ASP A 259 29.00 31.82 13.86
CA ASP A 259 28.01 32.80 13.50
C ASP A 259 27.23 32.30 12.28
N ALA A 260 25.91 32.24 12.41
CA ALA A 260 25.01 31.75 11.38
C ALA A 260 24.87 32.68 10.18
N ALA A 261 24.96 34.00 10.38
CA ALA A 261 24.85 34.99 9.33
C ALA A 261 26.12 35.01 8.48
N ALA A 262 27.30 34.95 9.12
CA ALA A 262 28.58 34.86 8.42
C ALA A 262 28.68 33.57 7.58
N ALA A 263 28.32 32.42 8.17
CA ALA A 263 28.34 31.14 7.47
C ALA A 263 27.29 31.03 6.35
N ALA A 264 26.17 31.74 6.43
CA ALA A 264 25.11 31.70 5.41
C ALA A 264 25.59 32.15 4.03
N GLY A 265 26.37 33.24 3.99
CA GLY A 265 26.96 33.77 2.76
C GLY A 265 27.92 32.78 2.10
N GLU A 266 28.85 32.22 2.88
CA GLU A 266 29.84 31.25 2.38
C GLU A 266 29.20 29.94 1.92
N LEU A 267 28.20 29.45 2.65
CA LEU A 267 27.59 28.15 2.37
C LEU A 267 26.50 28.19 1.30
N GLY A 268 26.07 29.39 0.89
CA GLY A 268 24.91 29.57 0.01
C GLY A 268 23.64 28.97 0.63
N ARG A 269 23.43 29.21 1.93
CA ARG A 269 22.27 28.73 2.71
C ARG A 269 21.59 29.91 3.40
N SER A 270 20.34 29.75 3.80
CA SER A 270 19.67 30.77 4.61
C SER A 270 20.22 30.81 6.04
N GLU A 271 20.28 32.00 6.62
CA GLU A 271 20.71 32.21 8.01
C GLU A 271 19.92 31.32 8.98
N ALA A 272 18.58 31.27 8.86
CA ALA A 272 17.75 30.39 9.70
C ALA A 272 18.16 28.91 9.60
N SER A 273 18.60 28.44 8.43
CA SER A 273 19.11 27.07 8.26
C SER A 273 20.43 26.87 9.00
N CYS A 274 21.35 27.84 8.88
CA CYS A 274 22.64 27.88 9.57
C CYS A 274 22.45 27.92 11.09
N SER A 275 21.59 28.79 11.62
CA SER A 275 21.34 28.93 13.07
C SER A 275 20.84 27.64 13.68
N VAL A 276 19.84 27.00 13.05
CA VAL A 276 19.29 25.72 13.53
C VAL A 276 20.34 24.62 13.47
N ARG A 277 21.19 24.59 12.44
CA ARG A 277 22.25 23.58 12.33
C ARG A 277 23.35 23.79 13.37
N LEU A 278 23.84 25.02 13.53
CA LEU A 278 24.86 25.38 14.50
C LEU A 278 24.41 25.05 15.93
N TRP A 279 23.17 25.40 16.29
CA TRP A 279 22.59 25.02 17.59
C TRP A 279 22.59 23.49 17.80
N ARG A 280 22.24 22.70 16.77
CA ARG A 280 22.24 21.24 16.87
C ARG A 280 23.64 20.65 17.04
N LEU A 281 24.65 21.25 16.41
CA LEU A 281 26.05 20.85 16.57
C LEU A 281 26.53 21.17 17.99
N LYS A 282 26.27 22.39 18.49
CA LYS A 282 26.63 22.81 19.86
C LYS A 282 25.95 22.00 20.96
N THR A 283 24.70 21.60 20.76
CA THR A 283 23.92 20.85 21.74
C THR A 283 24.07 19.32 21.63
N GLY A 284 24.97 18.84 20.76
CA GLY A 284 25.19 17.40 20.55
C GLY A 284 24.00 16.65 19.95
N LYS A 285 22.98 17.35 19.43
CA LYS A 285 21.83 16.74 18.74
C LYS A 285 22.20 16.16 17.38
N VAL A 286 23.36 16.54 16.85
CA VAL A 286 23.99 16.00 15.65
C VAL A 286 25.45 15.71 15.99
N ARG A 287 25.98 14.60 15.47
CA ARG A 287 27.42 14.27 15.63
C ARG A 287 28.28 15.36 15.01
N LEU A 288 29.33 15.76 15.74
CA LEU A 288 30.35 16.66 15.22
C LEU A 288 31.07 15.99 14.03
N PRO A 289 31.50 16.77 13.03
CA PRO A 289 32.35 16.25 11.96
C PRO A 289 33.66 15.73 12.56
N GLU A 290 34.13 14.57 12.10
CA GLU A 290 35.44 14.06 12.49
C GLU A 290 36.50 15.10 12.14
N THR A 291 37.35 15.43 13.12
CA THR A 291 38.51 16.28 12.89
C THR A 291 39.43 15.50 11.97
N ALA A 292 39.60 15.95 10.72
CA ALA A 292 40.68 15.44 9.91
C ALA A 292 41.97 15.71 10.70
N ALA A 293 42.68 14.64 11.08
CA ALA A 293 44.03 14.80 11.62
C ALA A 293 44.82 15.67 10.63
N PRO A 294 45.54 16.70 11.09
CA PRO A 294 46.43 17.43 10.20
C PRO A 294 47.41 16.42 9.59
N GLY A 295 47.37 16.30 8.26
CA GLY A 295 48.34 15.52 7.54
C GLY A 295 49.70 16.19 7.67
N LEU A 296 50.63 15.47 8.29
CA LEU A 296 52.09 15.66 8.37
C LEU A 296 52.58 17.04 8.84
#